data_AF-A0A966Y7Q5-F1
#
_entry.id   AF-A0A966Y7Q5-F1
#
_cell.length_a   1.000
_cell.length_b   1.000
_cell.length_c   1.000
_cell.angle_alpha   90.00
_cell.angle_beta   90.00
_cell.angle_gamma   90.00
#
_symmetry.space_group_name_H-M   'P 1'
#
loop_
_entity.id
_entity.type
_entity.pdbx_description
1 polymer ?
#
loop_
_entity_poly.entity_id
_entity_poly.type
_entity_poly.pdbx_seq_one_letter_code
_entity_poly.pdbx_strand_id
1 'polypeptide(L)'
;MLLIAGASAAQDMHWIQIEAQPSLLEAETRARIYAQEFPDTQAHSIGSGWYAITLGPLPEDKADLRMSQLRARAAIPRDSFLATGANYRQRIYPIGSTPAAVTPAQTVEAEVVQEEATQVSVVETAESAAPEQASPEQSITVPDETLSEARESEGLLSPDEKMDLQRYLQWAGYYNSTIDASFGRGTRRSMAAWQTDNGHEDTGVLTTAQREKLR
;
A
#
# COMPACT_ATOMS: atom_id res chain seq x y z
N MET A 1 38.63 -45.26 5.82
CA MET A 1 37.23 -44.93 6.06
C MET A 1 37.08 -43.43 5.83
N LEU A 2 36.59 -43.07 4.64
CA LEU A 2 36.58 -41.71 4.11
C LEU A 2 35.61 -40.85 4.94
N LEU A 3 36.12 -39.79 5.56
CA LEU A 3 35.31 -38.75 6.21
C LEU A 3 34.56 -37.99 5.13
N ILE A 4 33.25 -38.12 5.10
CA ILE A 4 32.39 -37.31 4.24
C ILE A 4 32.42 -35.89 4.82
N ALA A 5 33.20 -35.03 4.18
CA ALA A 5 33.15 -33.59 4.38
C ALA A 5 31.76 -33.11 3.92
N GLY A 6 30.84 -32.95 4.87
CA GLY A 6 29.64 -32.15 4.66
C GLY A 6 30.07 -30.70 4.56
N ALA A 7 30.42 -30.26 3.35
CA ALA A 7 30.48 -28.85 3.05
C ALA A 7 29.06 -28.30 3.20
N SER A 8 28.73 -27.77 4.38
CA SER A 8 27.71 -26.74 4.50
C SER A 8 28.22 -25.54 3.73
N ALA A 9 28.06 -25.56 2.41
CA ALA A 9 28.06 -24.33 1.64
C ALA A 9 26.88 -23.52 2.19
N ALA A 10 27.18 -22.55 3.04
CA ALA A 10 26.28 -21.44 3.30
C ALA A 10 26.06 -20.80 1.92
N GLN A 11 25.02 -21.23 1.22
CA GLN A 11 24.66 -20.66 -0.07
C GLN A 11 24.26 -19.22 0.23
N ASP A 12 25.08 -18.27 -0.20
CA ASP A 12 24.81 -16.84 -0.02
C ASP A 12 23.44 -16.54 -0.65
N MET A 13 22.49 -16.25 0.22
CA MET A 13 21.11 -16.00 -0.15
C MET A 13 21.01 -14.57 -0.67
N HIS A 14 20.64 -14.45 -1.94
CA HIS A 14 20.46 -13.21 -2.63
C HIS A 14 18.98 -12.96 -2.93
N TRP A 15 18.66 -11.69 -3.01
CA TRP A 15 17.37 -11.14 -3.37
C TRP A 15 17.50 -10.52 -4.75
N ILE A 16 16.51 -10.75 -5.61
CA ILE A 16 16.42 -10.00 -6.85
C ILE A 16 15.65 -8.73 -6.51
N GLN A 17 16.34 -7.60 -6.40
CA GLN A 17 15.71 -6.31 -6.21
C GLN A 17 15.19 -5.83 -7.56
N ILE A 18 13.87 -5.75 -7.66
CA ILE A 18 13.19 -5.37 -8.90
C ILE A 18 13.28 -3.85 -9.07
N GLU A 19 12.90 -3.13 -8.02
CA GLU A 19 12.84 -1.66 -7.99
C GLU A 19 12.92 -1.15 -6.55
N ALA A 20 13.18 0.15 -6.40
CA ALA A 20 13.13 0.86 -5.14
C ALA A 20 12.15 2.02 -5.23
N GLN A 21 11.27 2.12 -4.24
CA GLN A 21 10.22 3.13 -4.17
C GLN A 21 10.51 4.14 -3.05
N PRO A 22 10.29 5.44 -3.28
CA PRO A 22 10.52 6.50 -2.30
C PRO A 22 9.38 6.66 -1.29
N SER A 23 8.29 5.89 -1.45
CA SER A 23 7.13 5.94 -0.56
C SER A 23 6.65 4.54 -0.17
N LEU A 24 6.08 4.45 1.04
CA LEU A 24 5.53 3.20 1.58
C LEU A 24 4.37 2.70 0.74
N LEU A 25 3.42 3.60 0.46
CA LEU A 25 2.20 3.30 -0.28
C LEU A 25 2.51 2.78 -1.69
N GLU A 26 3.46 3.40 -2.38
CA GLU A 26 3.87 2.97 -3.73
C GLU A 26 4.61 1.64 -3.67
N ALA A 27 5.47 1.45 -2.67
CA ALA A 27 6.13 0.17 -2.44
C ALA A 27 5.13 -0.97 -2.22
N GLU A 28 4.11 -0.76 -1.41
CA GLU A 28 3.05 -1.75 -1.17
C GLU A 28 2.20 -1.99 -2.43
N THR A 29 1.81 -0.93 -3.12
CA THR A 29 1.01 -1.02 -4.36
C THR A 29 1.76 -1.80 -5.44
N ARG A 30 3.02 -1.45 -5.66
CA ARG A 30 3.88 -2.12 -6.63
C ARG A 30 4.18 -3.55 -6.23
N ALA A 31 4.44 -3.81 -4.94
CA ALA A 31 4.63 -5.17 -4.44
C ALA A 31 3.38 -6.05 -4.67
N ARG A 32 2.17 -5.50 -4.50
CA ARG A 32 0.91 -6.20 -4.81
C ARG A 32 0.77 -6.52 -6.29
N ILE A 33 1.17 -5.61 -7.18
CA ILE A 33 1.14 -5.83 -8.63
C ILE A 33 2.10 -6.95 -9.00
N TYR A 34 3.36 -6.87 -8.55
CA TYR A 34 4.34 -7.93 -8.80
C TYR A 34 3.94 -9.25 -8.15
N ALA A 35 3.26 -9.24 -7.00
CA ALA A 35 2.79 -10.45 -6.34
C ALA A 35 1.76 -11.25 -7.15
N GLN A 36 1.04 -10.61 -8.07
CA GLN A 36 0.12 -11.30 -8.98
C GLN A 36 0.86 -12.19 -9.99
N GLU A 37 2.07 -11.79 -10.40
CA GLU A 37 2.90 -12.55 -11.35
C GLU A 37 3.98 -13.39 -10.65
N PHE A 38 4.50 -12.91 -9.53
CA PHE A 38 5.54 -13.51 -8.73
C PHE A 38 5.08 -13.66 -7.26
N PRO A 39 4.54 -14.82 -6.87
CA PRO A 39 4.03 -15.05 -5.53
C PRO A 39 5.08 -14.87 -4.41
N ASP A 40 6.37 -14.92 -4.74
CA ASP A 40 7.50 -14.70 -3.82
C ASP A 40 7.94 -13.23 -3.72
N THR A 41 7.08 -12.29 -4.13
CA THR A 41 7.33 -10.85 -3.98
C THR A 41 7.27 -10.42 -2.53
N GLN A 42 8.27 -9.67 -2.11
CA GLN A 42 8.35 -9.03 -0.81
C GLN A 42 8.70 -7.55 -0.99
N ALA A 43 8.32 -6.72 -0.03
CA ALA A 43 8.82 -5.35 0.04
C ALA A 43 9.36 -5.03 1.42
N HIS A 44 10.48 -4.33 1.44
CA HIS A 44 11.25 -4.05 2.65
C HIS A 44 11.67 -2.58 2.71
N SER A 45 11.62 -1.97 3.89
CA SER A 45 12.23 -0.66 4.12
C SER A 45 13.76 -0.79 4.15
N ILE A 46 14.46 0.02 3.36
CA ILE A 46 15.94 0.10 3.32
C ILE A 46 16.50 1.31 4.09
N GLY A 47 15.63 2.18 4.60
CA GLY A 47 15.99 3.38 5.33
C GLY A 47 15.98 4.65 4.48
N SER A 48 16.09 5.80 5.14
CA SER A 48 16.04 7.12 4.48
C SER A 48 14.76 7.36 3.67
N GLY A 49 13.65 6.72 4.07
CA GLY A 49 12.36 6.80 3.38
C GLY A 49 12.20 5.88 2.16
N TRP A 50 13.19 5.05 1.84
CA TRP A 50 13.14 4.16 0.68
C TRP A 50 12.70 2.74 1.03
N TYR A 51 12.07 2.09 0.05
CA TYR A 51 11.54 0.74 0.15
C TYR A 51 11.93 -0.07 -1.09
N ALA A 52 12.54 -1.24 -0.89
CA ALA A 52 12.92 -2.14 -1.96
C ALA A 52 11.84 -3.20 -2.19
N ILE A 53 11.52 -3.47 -3.46
CA ILE A 53 10.67 -4.59 -3.87
C ILE A 53 11.56 -5.71 -4.39
N THR A 54 11.39 -6.90 -3.85
CA THR A 54 12.33 -8.00 -4.02
C THR A 54 11.63 -9.32 -4.29
N LEU A 55 12.32 -10.23 -4.98
CA LEU A 55 11.94 -11.63 -5.15
C LEU A 55 12.98 -12.53 -4.45
N GLY A 56 12.53 -13.62 -3.84
CA GLY A 56 13.41 -14.53 -3.11
C GLY A 56 13.31 -14.35 -1.60
N PRO A 57 14.18 -14.97 -0.79
CA PRO A 57 15.60 -15.25 -1.04
C PRO A 57 15.88 -16.48 -1.92
N LEU A 58 16.91 -16.40 -2.76
CA LEU A 58 17.37 -17.43 -3.67
C LEU A 58 18.90 -17.58 -3.56
N PRO A 59 19.49 -18.78 -3.71
CA PRO A 59 20.94 -18.92 -3.80
C PRO A 59 21.46 -18.20 -5.05
N GLU A 60 22.67 -17.62 -4.98
CA GLU A 60 23.26 -16.74 -6.00
C GLU A 60 23.13 -17.28 -7.44
N ASP A 61 23.54 -18.53 -7.69
CA ASP A 61 23.47 -19.15 -9.03
C ASP A 61 22.03 -19.19 -9.59
N LYS A 62 21.04 -19.42 -8.72
CA LYS A 62 19.63 -19.43 -9.12
C LYS A 62 19.08 -18.02 -9.27
N ALA A 63 19.55 -17.07 -8.47
CA ALA A 63 19.10 -15.70 -8.51
C ALA A 63 19.53 -15.01 -9.82
N ASP A 64 20.79 -15.19 -10.25
CA ASP A 64 21.29 -14.66 -11.53
C ASP A 64 20.55 -15.26 -12.73
N LEU A 65 20.42 -16.59 -12.76
CA LEU A 65 19.69 -17.29 -13.82
C LEU A 65 18.23 -16.81 -13.90
N ARG A 66 17.56 -16.71 -12.74
CA ARG A 66 16.16 -16.26 -12.67
C ARG A 66 16.02 -14.79 -13.11
N MET A 67 16.91 -13.91 -12.68
CA MET A 67 16.94 -12.50 -13.09
C MET A 67 17.13 -12.37 -14.61
N SER A 68 18.10 -13.09 -15.18
CA SER A 68 18.38 -13.09 -16.61
C SER A 68 17.19 -13.59 -17.43
N GLN A 69 16.52 -14.66 -16.99
CA GLN A 69 15.30 -15.15 -17.61
C GLN A 69 14.16 -14.12 -17.54
N LEU A 70 13.91 -13.54 -16.36
CA LEU A 70 12.87 -12.53 -16.15
C LEU A 70 13.08 -11.29 -17.05
N ARG A 71 14.32 -10.82 -17.18
CA ARG A 71 14.68 -9.69 -18.06
C ARG A 71 14.51 -10.03 -19.54
N ALA A 72 14.86 -11.26 -19.95
CA ALA A 72 14.71 -11.69 -21.34
C ALA A 72 13.25 -11.70 -21.80
N ARG A 73 12.31 -12.01 -20.89
CA ARG A 73 10.86 -11.95 -21.14
C ARG A 73 10.21 -10.62 -20.76
N ALA A 74 10.99 -9.60 -20.39
CA ALA A 74 10.51 -8.29 -19.95
C ALA A 74 9.52 -8.33 -18.75
N ALA A 75 9.61 -9.35 -17.91
CA ALA A 75 8.75 -9.53 -16.74
C ALA A 75 9.25 -8.76 -15.50
N ILE A 76 10.52 -8.35 -15.51
CA ILE A 76 11.09 -7.39 -14.57
C ILE A 76 11.83 -6.28 -15.32
N PRO A 77 12.00 -5.08 -14.72
CA PRO A 77 12.79 -4.00 -15.26
C PRO A 77 14.25 -4.40 -15.57
N ARG A 78 14.88 -3.68 -16.51
CA ARG A 78 16.26 -4.00 -16.93
C ARG A 78 17.32 -3.59 -15.91
N ASP A 79 16.97 -2.69 -15.01
CA ASP A 79 17.76 -2.15 -13.90
C ASP A 79 17.64 -2.97 -12.61
N SER A 80 16.85 -4.06 -12.62
CA SER A 80 16.82 -5.00 -11.50
C SER A 80 18.19 -5.64 -11.27
N PHE A 81 18.57 -5.82 -10.00
CA PHE A 81 19.89 -6.28 -9.59
C PHE A 81 19.84 -7.23 -8.39
N LEU A 82 20.92 -7.96 -8.17
CA LEU A 82 21.08 -8.86 -7.03
C LEU A 82 21.52 -8.09 -5.78
N ALA A 83 20.81 -8.31 -4.68
CA ALA A 83 21.07 -7.70 -3.39
C ALA A 83 21.22 -8.78 -2.31
N THR A 84 22.15 -8.58 -1.37
CA THR A 84 22.36 -9.50 -0.23
C THR A 84 21.29 -9.38 0.84
N GLY A 85 20.47 -8.32 0.78
CA GLY A 85 19.42 -8.03 1.76
C GLY A 85 19.91 -7.55 3.12
N ALA A 86 21.22 -7.34 3.31
CA ALA A 86 21.79 -6.81 4.56
C ALA A 86 21.21 -5.45 5.00
N ASN A 87 20.71 -4.66 4.04
CA ASN A 87 20.11 -3.35 4.29
C ASN A 87 18.58 -3.40 4.45
N TYR A 88 17.95 -4.57 4.31
CA TYR A 88 16.50 -4.73 4.46
C TYR A 88 16.12 -4.76 5.93
N ARG A 89 15.30 -3.80 6.36
CA ARG A 89 14.89 -3.64 7.75
C ARG A 89 13.51 -4.26 7.99
N GLN A 90 12.48 -3.43 7.92
CA GLN A 90 11.11 -3.86 8.16
C GLN A 90 10.48 -4.35 6.85
N ARG A 91 9.92 -5.55 6.87
CA ARG A 91 9.08 -6.04 5.77
C ARG A 91 7.72 -5.34 5.84
N ILE A 92 7.34 -4.70 4.74
CA ILE A 92 6.10 -3.94 4.58
C ILE A 92 5.06 -4.69 3.73
N TYR A 93 5.49 -5.65 2.92
CA TYR A 93 4.62 -6.52 2.13
C TYR A 93 5.12 -7.97 2.11
N PRO A 94 4.25 -8.98 2.26
CA PRO A 94 2.81 -8.90 2.52
C PRO A 94 2.45 -8.42 3.95
N ILE A 95 1.32 -7.73 4.09
CA ILE A 95 0.78 -7.23 5.37
C ILE A 95 0.09 -8.35 6.16
N GLY A 96 0.86 -9.07 6.98
CA GLY A 96 0.42 -10.28 7.71
C GLY A 96 0.31 -11.50 6.78
N SER A 97 0.84 -12.68 7.06
CA SER A 97 1.36 -13.26 8.29
C SER A 97 2.79 -13.75 8.04
N THR A 98 3.69 -13.49 9.00
CA THR A 98 4.60 -14.56 9.40
C THR A 98 3.72 -15.75 9.80
N PRO A 99 3.81 -16.93 9.16
CA PRO A 99 3.67 -18.12 9.97
C PRO A 99 4.77 -17.98 11.02
N ALA A 100 4.37 -17.73 12.26
CA ALA A 100 5.16 -18.19 13.39
C ALA A 100 5.64 -19.60 13.04
N ALA A 101 6.92 -19.86 13.23
CA ALA A 101 7.49 -21.18 13.11
C ALA A 101 6.65 -22.15 13.95
N VAL A 102 5.70 -22.84 13.32
CA VAL A 102 5.14 -24.07 13.85
C VAL A 102 6.06 -25.17 13.38
N THR A 103 7.02 -25.46 14.25
CA THR A 103 7.61 -26.79 14.37
C THR A 103 6.54 -27.83 14.08
N PRO A 104 6.75 -28.76 13.13
CA PRO A 104 5.82 -29.85 12.93
C PRO A 104 5.97 -30.81 14.11
N ALA A 105 5.08 -30.69 15.09
CA ALA A 105 4.80 -31.75 16.04
C ALA A 105 3.41 -32.28 15.71
N GLN A 106 3.37 -33.34 14.89
CA GLN A 106 2.23 -34.25 14.83
C GLN A 106 2.11 -35.00 16.15
N THR A 107 0.88 -35.18 16.65
CA THR A 107 0.31 -36.32 17.43
C THR A 107 -1.01 -35.82 18.04
N VAL A 108 -2.13 -35.86 17.32
CA VAL A 108 -3.24 -36.86 17.32
C VAL A 108 -4.14 -36.91 18.57
N GLU A 109 -5.46 -36.95 18.31
CA GLU A 109 -6.58 -37.51 19.12
C GLU A 109 -6.87 -36.90 20.49
N ALA A 110 -8.10 -36.72 20.98
CA ALA A 110 -9.50 -36.97 20.60
C ALA A 110 -10.30 -35.93 21.45
N GLU A 111 -11.53 -35.49 21.18
CA GLU A 111 -12.79 -36.23 21.31
C GLU A 111 -13.91 -35.15 21.34
N VAL A 112 -15.01 -35.45 20.65
CA VAL A 112 -16.44 -35.03 20.76
C VAL A 112 -16.77 -34.21 22.05
N VAL A 113 -17.56 -33.12 22.04
CA VAL A 113 -19.04 -33.11 22.23
C VAL A 113 -19.71 -31.81 21.72
N GLN A 114 -20.92 -32.00 21.16
CA GLN A 114 -21.98 -31.05 20.77
C GLN A 114 -22.62 -30.28 21.93
N GLU A 115 -23.27 -29.15 21.64
CA GLU A 115 -24.59 -28.65 22.16
C GLU A 115 -24.69 -27.15 21.81
N GLU A 116 -25.46 -26.70 20.83
CA GLU A 116 -26.92 -26.48 20.85
C GLU A 116 -27.43 -25.79 22.13
N ALA A 117 -27.70 -24.48 22.05
CA ALA A 117 -28.78 -23.84 22.81
C ALA A 117 -29.03 -22.40 22.32
N THR A 118 -30.08 -22.26 21.52
CA THR A 118 -30.86 -21.04 21.33
C THR A 118 -31.46 -20.57 22.66
N GLN A 119 -31.39 -19.27 22.99
CA GLN A 119 -32.53 -18.56 23.61
C GLN A 119 -32.37 -17.03 23.67
N VAL A 120 -33.45 -16.38 23.22
CA VAL A 120 -33.76 -14.96 23.22
C VAL A 120 -34.57 -14.66 24.48
N SER A 121 -34.35 -13.53 25.18
CA SER A 121 -35.48 -12.76 25.73
C SER A 121 -35.14 -11.34 26.16
N VAL A 122 -36.09 -10.48 25.86
CA VAL A 122 -36.17 -9.02 25.99
C VAL A 122 -36.69 -8.66 27.38
N VAL A 123 -36.38 -7.45 27.87
CA VAL A 123 -37.20 -6.78 28.89
C VAL A 123 -37.50 -5.34 28.45
N GLU A 124 -38.75 -4.97 28.72
CA GLU A 124 -39.58 -3.90 28.17
C GLU A 124 -39.71 -2.72 29.16
N THR A 125 -39.63 -1.49 28.61
CA THR A 125 -40.36 -0.24 28.93
C THR A 125 -40.52 0.32 30.36
N ALA A 126 -40.06 1.58 30.56
CA ALA A 126 -40.75 2.70 31.22
C ALA A 126 -39.97 4.02 30.92
N GLU A 127 -40.43 4.90 30.03
CA GLU A 127 -41.40 6.01 30.24
C GLU A 127 -40.76 7.38 30.58
N SER A 128 -40.65 8.20 29.51
CA SER A 128 -40.88 9.66 29.41
C SER A 128 -40.26 10.66 30.39
N ALA A 129 -39.26 11.41 29.91
CA ALA A 129 -39.20 12.88 29.97
C ALA A 129 -38.27 13.43 28.87
N ALA A 130 -38.85 14.07 27.86
CA ALA A 130 -38.20 14.95 26.88
C ALA A 130 -38.54 16.42 27.22
N PRO A 131 -37.94 17.48 26.63
CA PRO A 131 -36.91 17.57 25.57
C PRO A 131 -35.65 18.31 26.10
N GLU A 132 -34.48 18.41 25.46
CA GLU A 132 -34.19 19.17 24.24
C GLU A 132 -32.66 19.14 24.03
N GLN A 133 -32.19 18.38 23.05
CA GLN A 133 -31.14 18.76 22.09
C GLN A 133 -30.94 17.60 21.13
N ALA A 134 -31.82 17.58 20.14
CA ALA A 134 -31.65 16.76 18.95
C ALA A 134 -30.49 17.32 18.11
N SER A 135 -29.52 16.45 17.83
CA SER A 135 -28.80 16.30 16.57
C SER A 135 -28.25 17.56 15.87
N PRO A 136 -26.93 17.72 15.72
CA PRO A 136 -26.38 17.86 14.39
C PRO A 136 -26.32 16.47 13.77
N GLU A 137 -27.13 16.31 12.74
CA GLU A 137 -27.16 15.23 11.78
C GLU A 137 -25.82 14.49 11.66
N GLN A 138 -25.85 13.20 12.00
CA GLN A 138 -24.95 12.21 11.43
C GLN A 138 -25.17 12.20 9.91
N SER A 139 -24.52 13.11 9.19
CA SER A 139 -24.34 13.00 7.75
C SER A 139 -23.39 11.84 7.49
N ILE A 140 -23.97 10.65 7.39
CA ILE A 140 -23.35 9.49 6.77
C ILE A 140 -23.31 9.78 5.26
N THR A 141 -22.27 10.47 4.82
CA THR A 141 -21.86 10.52 3.42
C THR A 141 -20.37 10.22 3.37
N VAL A 142 -20.04 8.95 3.11
CA VAL A 142 -18.74 8.38 2.70
C VAL A 142 -17.49 9.21 3.08
N PRO A 143 -16.72 8.82 4.13
CA PRO A 143 -15.45 9.48 4.39
C PRO A 143 -14.43 8.98 3.35
N ASP A 144 -14.32 9.67 2.23
CA ASP A 144 -13.18 9.53 1.33
C ASP A 144 -12.12 10.55 1.76
N GLU A 145 -11.16 10.08 2.57
CA GLU A 145 -10.00 10.80 3.16
C GLU A 145 -10.32 12.07 3.97
N THR A 146 -9.75 12.19 5.17
CA THR A 146 -9.71 13.48 5.88
C THR A 146 -8.83 14.49 5.14
N LEU A 147 -8.98 15.79 5.43
CA LEU A 147 -8.11 16.83 4.87
C LEU A 147 -6.61 16.58 5.14
N SER A 148 -6.28 15.99 6.29
CA SER A 148 -4.91 15.62 6.64
C SER A 148 -4.39 14.51 5.73
N GLU A 149 -5.17 13.44 5.57
CA GLU A 149 -4.83 12.34 4.66
C GLU A 149 -4.74 12.80 3.21
N ALA A 150 -5.64 13.67 2.74
CA ALA A 150 -5.60 14.24 1.40
C ALA A 150 -4.31 15.06 1.15
N ARG A 151 -3.79 15.77 2.17
CA ARG A 151 -2.50 16.47 2.07
C ARG A 151 -1.32 15.52 2.05
N GLU A 152 -1.38 14.43 2.80
CA GLU A 152 -0.36 13.39 2.74
C GLU A 152 -0.33 12.74 1.35
N SER A 153 -1.50 12.33 0.84
CA SER A 153 -1.67 11.80 -0.51
C SER A 153 -1.24 12.80 -1.60
N GLU A 154 -1.52 14.10 -1.45
CA GLU A 154 -1.00 15.16 -2.35
C GLU A 154 0.54 15.27 -2.31
N GLY A 155 1.12 15.12 -1.12
CA GLY A 155 2.56 15.12 -0.90
C GLY A 155 3.27 13.96 -1.60
N LEU A 156 2.59 12.82 -1.72
CA LEU A 156 3.08 11.61 -2.37
C LEU A 156 3.05 11.68 -3.92
N LEU A 157 2.33 12.63 -4.51
CA LEU A 157 2.24 12.77 -5.97
C LEU A 157 3.62 13.08 -6.59
N SER A 158 3.95 12.35 -7.64
CA SER A 158 5.13 12.60 -8.49
C SER A 158 5.03 13.95 -9.21
N PRO A 159 6.16 14.53 -9.66
CA PRO A 159 6.14 15.77 -10.42
C PRO A 159 5.22 15.70 -11.65
N ASP A 160 5.26 14.61 -12.41
CA ASP A 160 4.39 14.40 -13.57
C ASP A 160 2.90 14.36 -13.19
N GLU A 161 2.53 13.64 -12.12
CA GLU A 161 1.14 13.63 -11.63
C GLU A 161 0.67 15.00 -11.15
N LYS A 162 1.56 15.80 -10.55
CA LYS A 162 1.26 17.19 -10.18
C LYS A 162 1.04 18.06 -11.41
N MET A 163 1.83 17.86 -12.46
CA MET A 163 1.64 18.55 -13.74
C MET A 163 0.34 18.13 -14.44
N ASP A 164 0.01 16.84 -14.41
CA ASP A 164 -1.26 16.34 -14.91
C ASP A 164 -2.44 16.94 -14.15
N LEU A 165 -2.37 17.03 -12.82
CA LEU A 165 -3.42 17.69 -12.05
C LEU A 165 -3.59 19.16 -12.44
N GLN A 166 -2.50 19.91 -12.64
CA GLN A 166 -2.56 21.27 -13.15
C GLN A 166 -3.15 21.34 -14.57
N ARG A 167 -2.85 20.36 -15.43
CA ARG A 167 -3.40 20.25 -16.78
C ARG A 167 -4.90 19.96 -16.76
N TYR A 168 -5.35 19.05 -15.90
CA TYR A 168 -6.78 18.76 -15.74
C TYR A 168 -7.53 19.97 -15.17
N LEU A 169 -6.98 20.66 -14.17
CA LEU A 169 -7.54 21.92 -13.67
C LEU A 169 -7.60 23.00 -14.76
N GLN A 170 -6.63 23.02 -15.69
CA GLN A 170 -6.63 23.95 -16.81
C GLN A 170 -7.69 23.58 -17.86
N TRP A 171 -7.83 22.30 -18.19
CA TRP A 171 -8.88 21.81 -19.08
C TRP A 171 -10.28 22.04 -18.51
N ALA A 172 -10.44 21.86 -17.20
CA ALA A 172 -11.66 22.17 -16.47
C ALA A 172 -11.93 23.69 -16.34
N GLY A 173 -10.98 24.54 -16.76
CA GLY A 173 -11.14 26.00 -16.78
C GLY A 173 -10.82 26.71 -15.46
N TYR A 174 -10.30 26.01 -14.44
CA TYR A 174 -9.98 26.58 -13.13
C TYR A 174 -8.54 27.07 -13.00
N TYR A 175 -7.61 26.63 -13.86
CA TYR A 175 -6.19 26.96 -13.78
C TYR A 175 -5.65 27.59 -15.07
N ASN A 176 -5.14 28.82 -14.96
CA ASN A 176 -4.65 29.62 -16.09
C ASN A 176 -3.15 29.98 -16.00
N SER A 177 -2.41 29.33 -15.10
CA SER A 177 -0.98 29.58 -14.87
C SER A 177 -0.10 28.49 -15.49
N THR A 178 1.22 28.66 -15.39
CA THR A 178 2.21 27.70 -15.91
C THR A 178 2.12 26.35 -15.21
N ILE A 179 2.16 25.26 -15.97
CA ILE A 179 2.27 23.90 -15.43
C ILE A 179 3.71 23.67 -14.97
N ASP A 180 3.93 23.58 -13.67
CA ASP A 180 5.25 23.60 -13.03
C ASP A 180 5.41 22.56 -11.90
N ALA A 181 4.47 21.63 -11.76
CA ALA A 181 4.41 20.64 -10.69
C ALA A 181 4.36 21.24 -9.27
N SER A 182 4.01 22.52 -9.13
CA SER A 182 4.02 23.23 -7.85
C SER A 182 2.61 23.61 -7.39
N PHE A 183 2.26 23.19 -6.17
CA PHE A 183 0.98 23.51 -5.54
C PHE A 183 1.10 24.73 -4.62
N GLY A 184 1.40 25.88 -5.25
CA GLY A 184 1.38 27.18 -4.60
C GLY A 184 -0.03 27.74 -4.41
N ARG A 185 -0.12 29.00 -3.95
CA ARG A 185 -1.41 29.66 -3.68
C ARG A 185 -2.36 29.68 -4.88
N GLY A 186 -1.83 29.81 -6.10
CA GLY A 186 -2.63 29.79 -7.33
C GLY A 186 -3.33 28.45 -7.54
N THR A 187 -2.56 27.36 -7.55
CA THR A 187 -3.09 26.01 -7.75
C THR A 187 -4.08 25.60 -6.66
N ARG A 188 -3.80 25.96 -5.39
CA ARG A 188 -4.75 25.70 -4.28
C ARG A 188 -6.08 26.42 -4.44
N ARG A 189 -6.06 27.67 -4.93
CA ARG A 189 -7.29 28.41 -5.21
C ARG A 189 -8.09 27.77 -6.35
N SER A 190 -7.42 27.26 -7.38
CA SER A 190 -8.07 26.53 -8.48
C SER A 190 -8.69 25.22 -8.02
N MET A 191 -8.00 24.46 -7.16
CA MET A 191 -8.55 23.24 -6.55
C MET A 191 -9.78 23.54 -5.69
N ALA A 192 -9.72 24.58 -4.85
CA ALA A 192 -10.86 25.01 -4.04
C ALA A 192 -12.06 25.44 -4.91
N ALA A 193 -11.82 26.19 -5.99
CA ALA A 193 -12.88 26.60 -6.91
C ALA A 193 -13.54 25.42 -7.62
N TRP A 194 -12.76 24.43 -8.07
CA TRP A 194 -13.29 23.19 -8.63
C TRP A 194 -14.10 22.41 -7.58
N GLN A 195 -13.63 22.33 -6.33
CA GLN A 195 -14.34 21.69 -5.22
C GLN A 195 -15.71 22.34 -5.01
N THR A 196 -15.76 23.67 -4.87
CA THR A 196 -17.01 24.41 -4.67
C THR A 196 -17.99 24.18 -5.82
N ASP A 197 -17.54 24.21 -7.07
CA ASP A 197 -18.40 23.98 -8.24
C ASP A 197 -18.97 22.56 -8.28
N ASN A 198 -18.22 21.60 -7.75
CA ASN A 198 -18.60 20.19 -7.66
C ASN A 198 -19.37 19.84 -6.37
N GLY A 199 -19.74 20.84 -5.54
CA GLY A 199 -20.48 20.64 -4.30
C GLY A 199 -19.64 20.07 -3.15
N HIS A 200 -18.31 20.27 -3.19
CA HIS A 200 -17.37 19.88 -2.15
C HIS A 200 -16.91 21.08 -1.32
N GLU A 201 -16.37 20.81 -0.13
CA GLU A 201 -15.77 21.84 0.73
C GLU A 201 -14.52 22.47 0.08
N ASP A 202 -14.35 23.78 0.26
CA ASP A 202 -13.29 24.60 -0.35
C ASP A 202 -11.93 24.46 0.34
N THR A 203 -11.48 23.21 0.52
CA THR A 203 -10.26 22.90 1.27
C THR A 203 -8.97 23.27 0.52
N GLY A 204 -9.05 23.39 -0.81
CA GLY A 204 -7.89 23.69 -1.67
C GLY A 204 -6.87 22.56 -1.74
N VAL A 205 -7.27 21.35 -1.33
CA VAL A 205 -6.52 20.10 -1.40
C VAL A 205 -7.50 19.04 -1.89
N LEU A 206 -7.25 18.47 -3.06
CA LEU A 206 -8.14 17.46 -3.64
C LEU A 206 -7.88 16.10 -2.99
N THR A 207 -8.93 15.41 -2.53
CA THR A 207 -8.84 14.01 -2.11
C THR A 207 -8.51 13.10 -3.30
N THR A 208 -8.13 11.87 -3.03
CA THR A 208 -7.82 10.89 -4.08
C THR A 208 -9.03 10.67 -5.00
N ALA A 209 -10.24 10.47 -4.47
CA ALA A 209 -11.44 10.35 -5.31
C ALA A 209 -11.74 11.62 -6.11
N GLN A 210 -11.50 12.81 -5.53
CA GLN A 210 -11.69 14.08 -6.24
C GLN A 210 -10.73 14.24 -7.41
N ARG A 211 -9.46 13.83 -7.25
CA ARG A 211 -8.47 13.83 -8.35
C ARG A 211 -8.86 12.86 -9.46
N GLU A 212 -9.40 11.69 -9.13
CA GLU A 212 -9.91 10.75 -10.13
C GLU A 212 -11.10 11.32 -10.91
N LYS A 213 -12.02 12.04 -10.24
CA LYS A 213 -13.17 12.68 -10.89
C LYS A 213 -12.77 13.80 -11.86
N LEU A 214 -11.60 14.41 -11.63
CA LEU A 214 -11.09 15.54 -12.42
C LEU A 214 -10.35 15.10 -13.70
N ARG A 215 -9.94 13.83 -13.80
CA ARG A 215 -9.29 13.25 -14.99
C ARG A 215 -10.25 13.09 -16.16
#